data_AF-A0A8J5UT96-F1
#
_entry.id   AF-A0A8J5UT96-F1
#
_cell.length_a   1.000
_cell.length_b   1.000
_cell.length_c   1.000
_cell.angle_alpha   90.00
_cell.angle_beta   90.00
_cell.angle_gamma   90.00
#
_symmetry.space_group_name_H-M   'P 1'
#
loop_
_entity.id
_entity.type
_entity.pdbx_description
1 polymer ?
#
loop_
_entity_poly.entity_id
_entity_poly.type
_entity_poly.pdbx_seq_one_letter_code
_entity_poly.pdbx_strand_id
1 'polypeptide(L)'
;MDSSEDLITVAIEKNKKVNEETIKKLLKPMTVISWVLSAGICHPDCSRVATIIVRVINLAICTTIVVYGAIDFFFFEGVFKSDTFKIMYYTNKVSCYVSSYWCVIQELVQHKKWPILIKMIVKVDKRIISRHGNLEDISYNGLINKFQIFAVIITVLLGPFSLICHAVYYYNIRPEDLFTSDLLLYHTIAQSLAMNLFFDIIVLLIYSRLRKLNNGINKIQDLGSGNVVLEIRRIREIYNGICNLVRYVNKIYGVHLLLSTLNAFTMVVATLFRIYMGVVEGKNMFILINNIIWITYTVKVTLNCVICTFVRGESKKTGILIHKIILARISKCPRSCELYSMDITKPCDPETNLQREINNFSSQLHHSTMNFNACGFFIIDNKLLRSFIGVITTYLIIVVQFYVPQ
;
A
#
# COMPACT_ATOMS: atom_id res chain seq x y z
N MET A 1 9.72 28.61 39.01
CA MET A 1 10.39 27.81 37.95
C MET A 1 9.39 27.05 37.08
N ASP A 2 8.13 26.85 37.48
CA ASP A 2 7.11 26.10 36.72
C ASP A 2 6.63 26.75 35.40
N SER A 3 6.67 28.09 35.27
CA SER A 3 6.11 28.80 34.10
C SER A 3 6.80 28.47 32.76
N SER A 4 8.12 28.22 32.76
CA SER A 4 8.86 27.95 31.53
C SER A 4 8.68 26.51 31.02
N GLU A 5 8.58 25.53 31.91
CA GLU A 5 8.35 24.13 31.53
C GLU A 5 6.93 23.91 31.01
N ASP A 6 5.94 24.58 31.60
CA ASP A 6 4.55 24.55 31.12
C ASP A 6 4.41 25.21 29.75
N LEU A 7 5.04 26.37 29.51
CA LEU A 7 5.04 27.03 28.20
C LEU A 7 5.69 26.17 27.10
N ILE A 8 6.79 25.49 27.42
CA ILE A 8 7.47 24.57 26.50
C ILE A 8 6.58 23.35 26.21
N THR A 9 5.93 22.79 27.24
CA THR A 9 5.04 21.63 27.09
C THR A 9 3.81 21.96 26.24
N VAL A 10 3.19 23.12 26.46
CA VAL A 10 2.07 23.64 25.65
C VAL A 10 2.50 23.88 24.20
N ALA A 11 3.68 24.44 23.96
CA ALA A 11 4.21 24.65 22.61
C ALA A 11 4.49 23.32 21.88
N ILE A 12 5.06 22.32 22.56
CA ILE A 12 5.31 20.98 22.01
C ILE A 12 3.99 20.26 21.66
N GLU A 13 2.97 20.42 22.51
CA GLU A 13 1.65 19.82 22.30
C GLU A 13 0.88 20.51 21.16
N LYS A 14 0.97 21.84 21.06
CA LYS A 14 0.41 22.60 19.93
C LYS A 14 1.05 22.18 18.60
N ASN A 15 2.39 22.07 18.54
CA ASN A 15 3.10 21.59 17.35
C ASN A 15 2.78 20.12 17.02
N LYS A 16 2.49 19.28 18.03
CA LYS A 16 2.03 17.90 17.82
C LYS A 16 0.68 17.86 17.12
N LYS A 17 -0.28 18.66 17.60
CA LYS A 17 -1.64 18.74 17.06
C LYS A 17 -1.63 19.26 15.63
N VAL A 18 -0.84 20.31 15.34
CA VAL A 18 -0.71 20.88 14.00
C VAL A 18 -0.22 19.84 12.99
N ASN A 19 0.86 19.11 13.29
CA ASN A 19 1.40 18.11 12.36
C ASN A 19 0.45 16.92 12.14
N GLU A 20 -0.24 16.48 13.19
CA GLU A 20 -1.25 15.42 13.09
C GLU A 20 -2.41 15.86 12.18
N GLU A 21 -2.88 17.10 12.36
CA GLU A 21 -3.95 17.67 11.54
C GLU A 21 -3.52 17.85 10.07
N THR A 22 -2.27 18.22 9.80
CA THR A 22 -1.75 18.31 8.43
C THR A 22 -1.77 16.96 7.71
N ILE A 23 -1.32 15.88 8.38
CA ILE A 23 -1.36 14.53 7.79
C ILE A 23 -2.79 14.06 7.58
N LYS A 24 -3.68 14.32 8.56
CA LYS A 24 -5.11 14.00 8.44
C LYS A 24 -5.74 14.74 7.27
N LYS A 25 -5.45 16.04 7.09
CA LYS A 25 -5.91 16.84 5.95
C LYS A 25 -5.39 16.30 4.63
N LEU A 26 -4.10 15.94 4.58
CA LEU A 26 -3.49 15.33 3.40
C LEU A 26 -4.18 14.01 3.03
N LEU A 27 -4.55 13.17 4.00
CA LEU A 27 -5.16 11.85 3.77
C LEU A 27 -6.69 11.87 3.67
N LYS A 28 -7.33 13.01 3.92
CA LYS A 28 -8.79 13.13 4.07
C LYS A 28 -9.58 12.62 2.85
N PRO A 29 -9.26 12.99 1.59
CA PRO A 29 -10.08 12.59 0.43
C PRO A 29 -10.24 11.07 0.32
N MET A 30 -9.12 10.35 0.33
CA MET A 30 -9.16 8.89 0.24
C MET A 30 -9.65 8.23 1.52
N THR A 31 -9.45 8.84 2.70
CA THR A 31 -10.03 8.34 3.95
C THR A 31 -11.54 8.34 3.91
N VAL A 32 -12.16 9.39 3.39
CA VAL A 32 -13.63 9.49 3.27
C VAL A 32 -14.17 8.45 2.28
N ILE A 33 -13.57 8.34 1.10
CA ILE A 33 -14.02 7.37 0.08
C ILE A 33 -13.85 5.93 0.57
N SER A 34 -12.70 5.63 1.16
CA SER A 34 -12.42 4.34 1.78
C SER A 34 -13.44 4.02 2.88
N TRP A 35 -13.76 5.01 3.73
CA TRP A 35 -14.75 4.82 4.79
C TRP A 35 -16.17 4.57 4.25
N VAL A 36 -16.61 5.32 3.23
CA VAL A 36 -17.94 5.12 2.62
C VAL A 36 -18.07 3.72 2.00
N LEU A 37 -17.03 3.27 1.30
CA LEU A 37 -17.01 1.98 0.61
C LEU A 37 -16.73 0.78 1.54
N SER A 38 -16.58 0.98 2.85
CA SER A 38 -16.06 -0.07 3.76
C SER A 38 -14.77 -0.69 3.24
N ALA A 39 -13.89 0.18 2.78
CA ALA A 39 -12.71 -0.08 2.01
C ALA A 39 -11.49 0.54 2.71
N GLY A 40 -11.29 0.31 4.00
CA GLY A 40 -10.06 0.74 4.66
C GLY A 40 -9.90 0.18 6.06
N ILE A 41 -8.81 0.57 6.70
CA ILE A 41 -8.81 0.71 8.16
C ILE A 41 -9.06 2.16 8.58
N CYS A 42 -9.06 3.08 7.61
CA CYS A 42 -9.12 4.50 7.83
C CYS A 42 -10.57 4.95 7.99
N HIS A 43 -10.76 5.83 8.95
CA HIS A 43 -12.05 6.43 9.22
C HIS A 43 -11.83 7.93 9.50
N PRO A 44 -12.80 8.79 9.10
CA PRO A 44 -12.83 10.16 9.57
C PRO A 44 -12.99 10.19 11.10
N ASP A 45 -12.76 11.37 11.71
CA ASP A 45 -13.04 11.60 13.12
C ASP A 45 -14.57 11.69 13.34
N CYS A 46 -15.28 10.59 13.03
CA CYS A 46 -16.73 10.43 13.17
C CYS A 46 -17.07 9.51 14.36
N SER A 47 -18.34 9.54 14.79
CA SER A 47 -18.79 8.70 15.88
C SER A 47 -18.63 7.21 15.54
N ARG A 48 -18.34 6.39 16.56
CA ARG A 48 -18.26 4.93 16.42
C ARG A 48 -19.57 4.34 15.87
N VAL A 49 -20.70 4.94 16.23
CA VAL A 49 -22.04 4.56 15.76
C VAL A 49 -22.18 4.77 14.25
N ALA A 50 -21.78 5.93 13.72
CA ALA A 50 -21.84 6.19 12.28
C ALA A 50 -21.00 5.18 11.49
N THR A 51 -19.81 4.84 11.99
CA THR A 51 -18.97 3.81 11.36
C THR A 51 -19.67 2.45 11.37
N ILE A 52 -20.25 2.02 12.51
CA ILE A 52 -21.00 0.76 12.58
C ILE A 52 -22.17 0.74 11.57
N ILE A 53 -22.94 1.82 11.46
CA ILE A 53 -24.06 1.91 10.52
C ILE A 53 -23.59 1.73 9.07
N VAL A 54 -22.55 2.46 8.64
CA VAL A 54 -22.02 2.33 7.27
C VAL A 54 -21.52 0.90 7.00
N ARG A 55 -20.97 0.22 8.01
CA ARG A 55 -20.50 -1.17 7.88
C ARG A 55 -21.67 -2.16 7.79
N VAL A 56 -22.74 -1.98 8.57
CA VAL A 56 -23.94 -2.82 8.47
C VAL A 56 -24.57 -2.68 7.08
N ILE A 57 -24.63 -1.45 6.55
CA ILE A 57 -25.12 -1.21 5.19
C ILE A 57 -24.27 -1.95 4.16
N ASN A 58 -22.94 -1.79 4.20
CA ASN A 58 -22.06 -2.46 3.24
C ASN A 58 -22.01 -3.99 3.43
N LEU A 59 -22.20 -4.49 4.66
CA LEU A 59 -22.33 -5.93 4.92
C LEU A 59 -23.63 -6.46 4.29
N ALA A 60 -24.73 -5.72 4.42
CA ALA A 60 -26.00 -6.05 3.77
C ALA A 60 -25.82 -6.05 2.24
N ILE A 61 -25.16 -5.02 1.68
CA ILE A 61 -24.81 -4.97 0.25
C ILE A 61 -23.98 -6.21 -0.13
N CYS A 62 -22.89 -6.53 0.57
CA CYS A 62 -22.07 -7.73 0.32
C CYS A 62 -22.88 -9.03 0.40
N THR A 63 -23.83 -9.12 1.33
CA THR A 63 -24.71 -10.29 1.46
C THR A 63 -25.64 -10.40 0.27
N THR A 64 -26.27 -9.30 -0.13
CA THR A 64 -27.08 -9.20 -1.35
C THR A 64 -26.28 -9.59 -2.59
N ILE A 65 -25.01 -9.17 -2.69
CA ILE A 65 -24.08 -9.57 -3.76
C ILE A 65 -23.94 -11.09 -3.86
N VAL A 66 -23.72 -11.75 -2.74
CA VAL A 66 -23.56 -13.21 -2.72
C VAL A 66 -24.86 -13.92 -3.02
N VAL A 67 -25.97 -13.47 -2.43
CA VAL A 67 -27.29 -14.08 -2.65
C VAL A 67 -27.69 -13.99 -4.11
N TYR A 68 -27.66 -12.81 -4.73
CA TYR A 68 -28.02 -12.67 -6.15
C TYR A 68 -27.04 -13.40 -7.06
N GLY A 69 -25.75 -13.44 -6.72
CA GLY A 69 -24.80 -14.22 -7.51
C GLY A 69 -24.97 -15.74 -7.37
N ALA A 70 -25.45 -16.23 -6.22
CA ALA A 70 -25.84 -17.62 -6.04
C ALA A 70 -27.17 -17.93 -6.73
N ILE A 71 -28.09 -16.98 -6.80
CA ILE A 71 -29.32 -17.11 -7.59
C ILE A 71 -28.97 -17.21 -9.07
N ASP A 72 -28.15 -16.28 -9.59
CA ASP A 72 -27.64 -16.35 -10.95
C ASP A 72 -26.93 -17.70 -11.22
N PHE A 73 -26.19 -18.22 -10.24
CA PHE A 73 -25.59 -19.56 -10.36
C PHE A 73 -26.61 -20.64 -10.72
N PHE A 74 -27.74 -20.72 -10.00
CA PHE A 74 -28.75 -21.75 -10.22
C PHE A 74 -29.55 -21.52 -11.51
N PHE A 75 -29.76 -20.27 -11.92
CA PHE A 75 -30.46 -19.96 -13.16
C PHE A 75 -29.58 -20.14 -14.42
N PHE A 76 -28.27 -19.93 -14.32
CA PHE A 76 -27.33 -20.02 -15.45
C PHE A 76 -26.66 -21.39 -15.61
N GLU A 77 -26.94 -22.38 -14.76
CA GLU A 77 -26.32 -23.72 -14.81
C GLU A 77 -26.49 -24.40 -16.19
N GLY A 78 -27.57 -24.07 -16.91
CA GLY A 78 -27.87 -24.55 -18.27
C GLY A 78 -27.32 -23.72 -19.43
N VAL A 79 -26.77 -22.52 -19.19
CA VAL A 79 -26.28 -21.62 -20.26
C VAL A 79 -24.80 -21.88 -20.58
N PHE A 80 -24.02 -22.35 -19.61
CA PHE A 80 -22.60 -22.63 -19.79
C PHE A 80 -22.39 -24.04 -20.35
N LYS A 81 -21.91 -24.12 -21.59
CA LYS A 81 -21.67 -25.40 -22.29
C LYS A 81 -20.36 -26.10 -21.89
N SER A 82 -19.40 -25.38 -21.30
CA SER A 82 -18.08 -25.92 -20.90
C SER A 82 -17.91 -25.91 -19.38
N ASP A 83 -17.55 -27.06 -18.79
CA ASP A 83 -17.28 -27.19 -17.36
C ASP A 83 -16.08 -26.34 -16.91
N THR A 84 -15.07 -26.19 -17.77
CA THR A 84 -13.92 -25.30 -17.53
C THR A 84 -14.37 -23.85 -17.35
N PHE A 85 -15.33 -23.40 -18.16
CA PHE A 85 -15.89 -22.05 -18.06
C PHE A 85 -16.67 -21.87 -16.76
N LYS A 86 -17.49 -22.86 -16.39
CA LYS A 86 -18.22 -22.89 -15.12
C LYS A 86 -17.26 -22.74 -13.93
N ILE A 87 -16.26 -23.61 -13.83
CA ILE A 87 -15.28 -23.60 -12.73
C ILE A 87 -14.58 -22.25 -12.62
N MET A 88 -14.16 -21.68 -13.76
CA MET A 88 -13.45 -20.41 -13.78
C MET A 88 -14.37 -19.23 -13.41
N TYR A 89 -15.61 -19.22 -13.90
CA TYR A 89 -16.62 -18.23 -13.52
C TYR A 89 -16.88 -18.27 -12.01
N TYR A 90 -17.03 -19.46 -11.43
CA TYR A 90 -17.30 -19.63 -10.01
C TYR A 90 -16.11 -19.26 -9.14
N THR A 91 -14.91 -19.72 -9.49
CA THR A 91 -13.67 -19.35 -8.79
C THR A 91 -13.53 -17.83 -8.72
N ASN A 92 -13.87 -17.14 -9.81
CA ASN A 92 -13.81 -15.70 -9.88
C ASN A 92 -14.85 -15.00 -8.97
N LYS A 93 -16.11 -15.44 -8.99
CA LYS A 93 -17.17 -14.88 -8.14
C LYS A 93 -16.87 -15.13 -6.65
N VAL A 94 -16.46 -16.34 -6.28
CA VAL A 94 -16.06 -16.69 -4.90
C VAL A 94 -14.91 -15.81 -4.44
N SER A 95 -13.89 -15.61 -5.27
CA SER A 95 -12.76 -14.73 -4.95
C SER A 95 -13.22 -13.28 -4.69
N CYS A 96 -14.10 -12.73 -5.53
CA CYS A 96 -14.71 -11.42 -5.31
C CYS A 96 -15.45 -11.34 -3.98
N TYR A 97 -16.25 -12.35 -3.65
CA TYR A 97 -17.04 -12.37 -2.41
C TYR A 97 -16.16 -12.41 -1.18
N VAL A 98 -15.19 -13.32 -1.15
CA VAL A 98 -14.22 -13.41 -0.05
C VAL A 98 -13.48 -12.08 0.12
N SER A 99 -13.06 -11.45 -0.98
CA SER A 99 -12.40 -10.15 -0.94
C SER A 99 -13.31 -9.03 -0.40
N SER A 100 -14.59 -8.99 -0.80
CA SER A 100 -15.54 -7.96 -0.37
C SER A 100 -15.91 -8.10 1.11
N TYR A 101 -16.18 -9.31 1.59
CA TYR A 101 -16.38 -9.55 3.03
C TYR A 101 -15.14 -9.20 3.84
N TRP A 102 -13.97 -9.58 3.33
CA TRP A 102 -12.72 -9.25 4.01
C TRP A 102 -12.54 -7.75 4.18
N CYS A 103 -12.84 -6.94 3.16
CA CYS A 103 -12.76 -5.48 3.26
C CYS A 103 -13.65 -4.91 4.38
N VAL A 104 -14.88 -5.43 4.54
CA VAL A 104 -15.79 -5.01 5.62
C VAL A 104 -15.28 -5.44 7.00
N ILE A 105 -14.82 -6.70 7.12
CA ILE A 105 -14.35 -7.28 8.40
C ILE A 105 -13.03 -6.65 8.85
N GLN A 106 -12.10 -6.40 7.92
CA GLN A 106 -10.79 -5.85 8.21
C GLN A 106 -10.90 -4.54 8.98
N GLU A 107 -11.85 -3.69 8.64
CA GLU A 107 -12.02 -2.43 9.33
C GLU A 107 -12.50 -2.59 10.77
N LEU A 108 -13.47 -3.49 11.02
CA LEU A 108 -13.96 -3.78 12.37
C LEU A 108 -12.84 -4.30 13.28
N VAL A 109 -12.02 -5.20 12.74
CA VAL A 109 -10.91 -5.82 13.47
C VAL A 109 -9.78 -4.81 13.72
N GLN A 110 -9.50 -3.94 12.75
CA GLN A 110 -8.32 -3.07 12.77
C GLN A 110 -8.62 -1.60 13.07
N HIS A 111 -9.85 -1.24 13.45
CA HIS A 111 -10.27 0.14 13.71
C HIS A 111 -9.32 0.89 14.66
N LYS A 112 -8.92 0.27 15.77
CA LYS A 112 -8.02 0.90 16.75
C LYS A 112 -6.60 1.12 16.23
N LYS A 113 -6.19 0.45 15.15
CA LYS A 113 -4.83 0.52 14.60
C LYS A 113 -4.58 1.77 13.77
N TRP A 114 -5.62 2.35 13.17
CA TRP A 114 -5.51 3.58 12.37
C TRP A 114 -4.93 4.79 13.12
N PRO A 115 -5.46 5.21 14.28
CA PRO A 115 -4.88 6.35 15.01
C PRO A 115 -3.46 6.07 15.50
N ILE A 116 -3.11 4.81 15.76
CA ILE A 116 -1.74 4.41 16.12
C ILE A 116 -0.80 4.59 14.92
N LEU A 117 -1.22 4.19 13.71
CA LEU A 117 -0.43 4.39 12.49
C LEU A 117 -0.14 5.88 12.27
N ILE A 118 -1.15 6.74 12.36
CA ILE A 118 -0.99 8.19 12.23
C ILE A 118 -0.02 8.74 13.28
N LYS A 119 -0.15 8.33 14.56
CA LYS A 119 0.78 8.74 15.63
C LYS A 119 2.22 8.30 15.35
N MET A 120 2.43 7.11 14.78
CA MET A 120 3.76 6.65 14.39
C MET A 120 4.35 7.50 13.25
N ILE A 121 3.55 7.88 12.26
CA ILE A 121 3.97 8.76 11.16
C ILE A 121 4.37 10.14 11.71
N VAL A 122 3.51 10.75 12.55
CA VAL A 122 3.80 12.03 13.21
C VAL A 122 5.10 11.97 14.02
N LYS A 123 5.34 10.86 14.73
CA LYS A 123 6.57 10.68 15.52
C LYS A 123 7.82 10.66 14.64
N VAL A 124 7.75 10.04 13.46
CA VAL A 124 8.85 10.04 12.49
C VAL A 124 9.05 11.42 11.89
N ASP A 125 7.96 12.08 11.48
CA ASP A 125 8.02 13.42 10.88
C ASP A 125 8.63 14.45 11.85
N LYS A 126 8.28 14.39 13.13
CA LYS A 126 8.90 15.23 14.16
C LYS A 126 10.42 15.08 14.21
N ARG A 127 10.93 13.84 14.15
CA ARG A 127 12.37 13.56 14.16
C ARG A 127 13.06 14.03 12.88
N ILE A 128 12.37 14.00 11.75
CA ILE A 128 12.88 14.50 10.47
C ILE A 128 12.95 16.04 10.48
N ILE A 129 11.87 16.69 10.94
CA ILE A 129 11.76 18.17 11.00
C ILE A 129 12.79 18.75 11.97
N SER A 130 12.96 18.13 13.15
CA SER A 130 13.98 18.55 14.13
C SER A 130 15.41 18.52 13.57
N ARG A 131 15.63 17.84 12.44
CA ARG A 131 16.94 17.70 11.81
C ARG A 131 17.17 18.65 10.62
N HIS A 132 16.15 18.94 9.81
CA HIS A 132 16.35 19.61 8.50
C HIS A 132 15.78 21.03 8.37
N GLY A 133 14.94 21.50 9.30
CA GLY A 133 14.17 22.72 9.09
C GLY A 133 13.14 22.58 7.97
N ASN A 134 12.06 23.38 8.03
CA ASN A 134 10.82 23.20 7.26
C ASN A 134 10.89 23.36 5.73
N LEU A 135 12.06 23.52 5.11
CA LEU A 135 12.16 24.04 3.73
C LEU A 135 11.89 23.03 2.59
N GLU A 136 11.96 21.71 2.82
CA GLU A 136 11.71 20.69 1.78
C GLU A 136 10.32 20.00 1.87
N ASP A 137 9.44 20.43 2.78
CA ASP A 137 8.16 19.76 3.04
C ASP A 137 7.13 19.89 1.91
N ILE A 138 7.30 20.89 1.01
CA ILE A 138 6.31 21.28 0.00
C ILE A 138 6.29 20.31 -1.20
N SER A 139 7.43 19.79 -1.64
CA SER A 139 7.53 19.04 -2.91
C SER A 139 6.86 17.66 -2.85
N TYR A 140 7.10 16.90 -1.77
CA TYR A 140 6.61 15.51 -1.66
C TYR A 140 5.14 15.41 -1.27
N ASN A 141 4.63 16.38 -0.50
CA ASN A 141 3.21 16.49 -0.22
C ASN A 141 2.41 16.75 -1.50
N GLY A 142 2.99 17.47 -2.48
CA GLY A 142 2.41 17.65 -3.81
C GLY A 142 2.27 16.35 -4.60
N LEU A 143 3.28 15.47 -4.59
CA LEU A 143 3.19 14.16 -5.24
C LEU A 143 2.10 13.29 -4.63
N ILE A 144 2.03 13.24 -3.29
CA ILE A 144 1.03 12.46 -2.56
C ILE A 144 -0.37 13.01 -2.86
N ASN A 145 -0.55 14.34 -2.87
CA ASN A 145 -1.83 14.96 -3.18
C ASN A 145 -2.29 14.66 -4.62
N LYS A 146 -1.39 14.76 -5.60
CA LYS A 146 -1.69 14.38 -7.00
C LYS A 146 -2.10 12.91 -7.11
N PHE A 147 -1.37 12.01 -6.44
CA PHE A 147 -1.70 10.59 -6.44
C PHE A 147 -3.03 10.30 -5.74
N GLN A 148 -3.37 11.04 -4.67
CA GLN A 148 -4.69 10.92 -4.04
C GLN A 148 -5.82 11.37 -4.95
N ILE A 149 -5.67 12.52 -5.62
CA ILE A 149 -6.68 12.99 -6.58
C ILE A 149 -6.87 11.94 -7.68
N PHE A 150 -5.78 11.40 -8.23
CA PHE A 150 -5.82 10.29 -9.17
C PHE A 150 -6.58 9.08 -8.61
N ALA A 151 -6.26 8.66 -7.38
CA ALA A 151 -6.88 7.52 -6.74
C ALA A 151 -8.38 7.71 -6.48
N VAL A 152 -8.80 8.91 -6.11
CA VAL A 152 -10.21 9.29 -5.96
C VAL A 152 -10.93 9.21 -7.31
N ILE A 153 -10.37 9.86 -8.33
CA ILE A 153 -10.97 9.93 -9.67
C ILE A 153 -11.15 8.51 -10.22
N ILE A 154 -10.11 7.68 -10.20
CA ILE A 154 -10.18 6.34 -10.80
C ILE A 154 -11.16 5.43 -10.04
N THR A 155 -11.24 5.54 -8.71
CA THR A 155 -12.18 4.77 -7.88
C THR A 155 -13.63 5.17 -8.16
N VAL A 156 -13.90 6.48 -8.29
CA VAL A 156 -15.25 6.98 -8.60
C VAL A 156 -15.64 6.64 -10.04
N LEU A 157 -14.72 6.81 -10.98
CA LEU A 157 -14.94 6.55 -12.40
C LEU A 157 -15.26 5.08 -12.66
N LEU A 158 -14.43 4.16 -12.17
CA LEU A 158 -14.59 2.72 -12.39
C LEU A 158 -15.60 2.04 -11.46
N GLY A 159 -16.04 2.75 -10.42
CA GLY A 159 -17.03 2.28 -9.46
C GLY A 159 -18.42 2.87 -9.72
N PRO A 160 -18.87 3.83 -8.90
CA PRO A 160 -20.23 4.37 -8.94
C PRO A 160 -20.59 5.01 -10.28
N PHE A 161 -19.67 5.71 -10.94
CA PHE A 161 -19.98 6.33 -12.24
C PHE A 161 -20.24 5.28 -13.32
N SER A 162 -19.35 4.28 -13.44
CA SER A 162 -19.54 3.16 -14.38
C SER A 162 -20.80 2.35 -14.07
N LEU A 163 -21.16 2.18 -12.79
CA LEU A 163 -22.42 1.56 -12.37
C LEU A 163 -23.63 2.33 -12.89
N ILE A 164 -23.66 3.66 -12.71
CA ILE A 164 -24.78 4.51 -13.17
C ILE A 164 -24.88 4.46 -14.70
N CYS A 165 -23.75 4.58 -15.40
CA CYS A 165 -23.73 4.48 -16.87
C CYS A 165 -24.26 3.13 -17.35
N HIS A 166 -23.84 2.03 -16.71
CA HIS A 166 -24.31 0.68 -17.04
C HIS A 166 -25.81 0.52 -16.80
N ALA A 167 -26.30 0.97 -15.64
CA ALA A 167 -27.72 0.94 -15.30
C ALA A 167 -28.58 1.73 -16.31
N VAL A 168 -28.17 2.96 -16.63
CA VAL A 168 -28.88 3.83 -17.59
C VAL A 168 -28.86 3.24 -18.99
N TYR A 169 -27.72 2.71 -19.45
CA TYR A 169 -27.61 2.12 -20.78
C TYR A 169 -28.58 0.94 -20.96
N TYR A 170 -28.55 -0.03 -20.03
CA TYR A 170 -29.40 -1.23 -20.13
C TYR A 170 -30.86 -0.92 -19.88
N TYR A 171 -31.19 -0.01 -18.96
CA TYR A 171 -32.57 0.44 -18.75
C TYR A 171 -33.22 0.98 -20.03
N ASN A 172 -32.46 1.72 -20.86
CA ASN A 172 -32.99 2.33 -22.07
C ASN A 172 -32.97 1.40 -23.30
N ILE A 173 -32.04 0.46 -23.39
CA ILE A 173 -31.84 -0.34 -24.61
C ILE A 173 -32.38 -1.76 -24.47
N ARG A 174 -32.08 -2.44 -23.35
CA ARG A 174 -32.47 -3.83 -23.08
C ARG A 174 -32.66 -4.06 -21.57
N PRO A 175 -33.84 -3.74 -21.02
CA PRO A 175 -34.09 -3.91 -19.59
C PRO A 175 -34.03 -5.37 -19.15
N GLU A 176 -34.33 -6.31 -20.06
CA GLU A 176 -34.26 -7.76 -19.87
C GLU A 176 -32.84 -8.26 -19.51
N ASP A 177 -31.80 -7.54 -19.96
CA ASP A 177 -30.37 -7.91 -19.79
C ASP A 177 -29.74 -7.25 -18.55
N LEU A 178 -30.52 -6.54 -17.71
CA LEU A 178 -30.01 -5.85 -16.53
C LEU A 178 -29.81 -6.84 -15.36
N PHE A 179 -28.65 -7.48 -15.29
CA PHE A 179 -28.32 -8.36 -14.16
C PHE A 179 -27.92 -7.55 -12.92
N THR A 180 -28.59 -7.85 -11.80
CA THR A 180 -28.25 -7.25 -10.50
C THR A 180 -26.81 -7.60 -10.09
N SER A 181 -26.31 -8.79 -10.47
CA SER A 181 -24.94 -9.19 -10.15
C SER A 181 -23.86 -8.44 -10.93
N ASP A 182 -24.20 -7.85 -12.08
CA ASP A 182 -23.28 -6.99 -12.87
C ASP A 182 -23.20 -5.58 -12.29
N LEU A 183 -24.34 -5.00 -11.88
CA LEU A 183 -24.35 -3.71 -11.16
C LEU A 183 -23.51 -3.80 -9.88
N LEU A 184 -23.57 -4.93 -9.21
CA LEU A 184 -22.85 -5.22 -7.98
C LEU A 184 -21.34 -5.42 -8.16
N LEU A 185 -20.89 -5.82 -9.35
CA LEU A 185 -19.47 -5.93 -9.69
C LEU A 185 -18.75 -4.58 -9.56
N TYR A 186 -19.38 -3.48 -9.99
CA TYR A 186 -18.80 -2.14 -9.89
C TYR A 186 -18.53 -1.71 -8.44
N HIS A 187 -19.40 -2.09 -7.51
CA HIS A 187 -19.17 -1.83 -6.08
C HIS A 187 -17.93 -2.58 -5.58
N THR A 188 -17.77 -3.86 -5.94
CA THR A 188 -16.59 -4.66 -5.55
C THR A 188 -15.29 -4.11 -6.16
N ILE A 189 -15.33 -3.63 -7.41
CA ILE A 189 -14.20 -2.98 -8.08
C ILE A 189 -13.81 -1.70 -7.33
N ALA A 190 -14.78 -0.85 -7.01
CA ALA A 190 -14.55 0.38 -6.25
C ALA A 190 -13.92 0.09 -4.88
N GLN A 191 -14.46 -0.88 -4.14
CA GLN A 191 -13.97 -1.29 -2.82
C GLN A 191 -12.53 -1.82 -2.89
N SER A 192 -12.24 -2.68 -3.87
CA SER A 192 -10.89 -3.20 -4.10
C SER A 192 -9.90 -2.09 -4.49
N LEU A 193 -10.28 -1.18 -5.40
CA LEU A 193 -9.43 -0.06 -5.81
C LEU A 193 -9.13 0.89 -4.65
N ALA A 194 -10.15 1.30 -3.90
CA ALA A 194 -9.99 2.20 -2.77
C ALA A 194 -8.99 1.64 -1.75
N MET A 195 -9.14 0.36 -1.38
CA MET A 195 -8.23 -0.30 -0.44
C MET A 195 -6.77 -0.35 -0.93
N ASN A 196 -6.55 -0.78 -2.18
CA ASN A 196 -5.20 -0.95 -2.72
C ASN A 196 -4.51 0.40 -2.93
N LEU A 197 -5.22 1.37 -3.51
CA LEU A 197 -4.66 2.70 -3.74
C LEU A 197 -4.41 3.45 -2.42
N PHE A 198 -5.23 3.20 -1.40
CA PHE A 198 -4.97 3.74 -0.06
C PHE A 198 -3.72 3.13 0.57
N PHE A 199 -3.52 1.81 0.43
CA PHE A 199 -2.26 1.18 0.81
C PHE A 199 -1.07 1.84 0.08
N ASP A 200 -1.17 2.03 -1.24
CA ASP A 200 -0.14 2.69 -2.04
C ASP A 200 0.18 4.11 -1.55
N ILE A 201 -0.83 4.88 -1.14
CA ILE A 201 -0.64 6.22 -0.54
C ILE A 201 0.18 6.14 0.75
N ILE A 202 -0.10 5.17 1.63
CA ILE A 202 0.67 4.96 2.86
C ILE A 202 2.11 4.55 2.53
N VAL A 203 2.33 3.70 1.52
CA VAL A 203 3.67 3.31 1.08
C VAL A 203 4.42 4.48 0.46
N LEU A 204 3.76 5.34 -0.33
CA LEU A 204 4.33 6.57 -0.87
C LEU A 204 4.69 7.59 0.22
N LEU A 205 3.89 7.66 1.29
CA LEU A 205 4.24 8.43 2.49
C LEU A 205 5.56 7.91 3.07
N ILE A 206 5.69 6.60 3.30
CA ILE A 206 6.93 5.98 3.80
C ILE A 206 8.11 6.29 2.86
N TYR A 207 7.92 6.12 1.54
CA TYR A 207 8.91 6.44 0.52
C TYR A 207 9.41 7.89 0.62
N SER A 208 8.50 8.86 0.75
CA SER A 208 8.87 10.27 0.86
C SER A 208 9.74 10.58 2.08
N ARG A 209 9.47 9.94 3.23
CA ARG A 209 10.27 10.11 4.46
C ARG A 209 11.65 9.49 4.29
N LEU A 210 11.73 8.32 3.65
CA LEU A 210 12.98 7.64 3.39
C LEU A 210 13.85 8.44 2.42
N ARG A 211 13.25 9.06 1.40
CA ARG A 211 13.97 9.94 0.47
C ARG A 211 14.49 11.20 1.17
N LYS A 212 13.71 11.83 2.05
CA LYS A 212 14.18 12.92 2.92
C LYS A 212 15.35 12.49 3.80
N LEU A 213 15.29 11.30 4.37
CA LEU A 213 16.39 10.74 5.15
C LEU A 213 17.67 10.62 4.30
N ASN A 214 17.57 10.05 3.10
CA ASN A 214 18.70 9.87 2.18
C ASN A 214 19.30 11.21 1.70
N ASN A 215 18.46 12.19 1.35
CA ASN A 215 18.90 13.54 1.04
C ASN A 215 19.69 14.14 2.21
N GLY A 216 19.20 13.93 3.44
CA GLY A 216 19.88 14.35 4.65
C GLY A 216 21.20 13.65 4.91
N ILE A 217 21.36 12.38 4.50
CA ILE A 217 22.63 11.65 4.63
C ILE A 217 23.68 12.22 3.66
N ASN A 218 23.27 12.61 2.44
CA ASN A 218 24.21 13.21 1.48
C ASN A 218 24.84 14.50 2.02
N LYS A 219 24.06 15.35 2.69
CA LYS A 219 24.53 16.61 3.30
C LYS A 219 25.54 16.41 4.45
N ILE A 220 25.63 15.20 5.03
CA ILE A 220 26.60 14.91 6.12
C ILE A 220 28.03 14.83 5.61
N GLN A 221 28.24 14.54 4.32
CA GLN A 221 29.59 14.36 3.77
C GLN A 221 30.49 15.57 4.04
N ASP A 222 29.91 16.77 4.21
CA ASP A 222 30.63 18.04 4.36
C ASP A 222 30.79 18.53 5.83
N LEU A 223 30.31 17.78 6.85
CA LEU A 223 30.30 18.23 8.25
C LEU A 223 31.59 17.93 9.05
N GLY A 224 31.90 18.68 10.12
CA GLY A 224 33.01 18.37 11.05
C GLY A 224 32.82 17.08 11.86
N SER A 225 33.90 16.42 12.30
CA SER A 225 33.93 15.06 12.87
C SER A 225 33.00 14.82 14.08
N GLY A 226 32.96 15.74 15.05
CA GLY A 226 32.11 15.62 16.24
C GLY A 226 30.60 15.68 15.94
N ASN A 227 30.20 16.50 14.97
CA ASN A 227 28.80 16.64 14.56
C ASN A 227 28.30 15.40 13.79
N VAL A 228 29.20 14.67 13.12
CA VAL A 228 28.83 13.50 12.32
C VAL A 228 28.32 12.34 13.17
N VAL A 229 28.93 12.07 14.33
CA VAL A 229 28.50 10.96 15.20
C VAL A 229 27.06 11.17 15.69
N LEU A 230 26.74 12.38 16.13
CA LEU A 230 25.39 12.75 16.58
C LEU A 230 24.38 12.66 15.42
N GLU A 231 24.77 13.11 14.23
CA GLU A 231 23.90 13.06 13.05
C GLU A 231 23.62 11.64 12.58
N ILE A 232 24.61 10.74 12.60
CA ILE A 232 24.43 9.32 12.25
C ILE A 232 23.50 8.64 13.26
N ARG A 233 23.65 8.93 14.56
CA ARG A 233 22.74 8.40 15.58
C ARG A 233 21.30 8.85 15.34
N ARG A 234 21.08 10.14 15.03
CA ARG A 234 19.76 10.69 14.68
C ARG A 234 19.17 10.01 13.45
N ILE A 235 19.96 9.79 12.39
CA ILE A 235 19.53 9.06 11.19
C ILE A 235 19.10 7.64 11.55
N ARG A 236 19.91 6.94 12.34
CA ARG A 236 19.64 5.56 12.77
C ARG A 236 18.30 5.45 13.50
N GLU A 237 18.01 6.41 14.38
CA GLU A 237 16.73 6.49 15.10
C GLU A 237 15.54 6.79 14.18
N ILE A 238 15.71 7.64 13.18
CA ILE A 238 14.68 7.91 12.16
C ILE A 238 14.45 6.65 11.32
N TYR A 239 15.51 6.02 10.83
CA TYR A 239 15.46 4.78 10.06
C TYR A 239 14.74 3.67 10.83
N ASN A 240 15.05 3.49 12.12
CA ASN A 240 14.35 2.53 12.98
C ASN A 240 12.85 2.84 13.08
N GLY A 241 12.50 4.13 13.20
CA GLY A 241 11.11 4.58 13.19
C GLY A 241 10.39 4.21 11.90
N ILE A 242 11.04 4.37 10.75
CA ILE A 242 10.49 3.99 9.43
C ILE A 242 10.37 2.46 9.32
N CYS A 243 11.37 1.68 9.77
CA CYS A 243 11.27 0.22 9.81
C CYS A 243 10.08 -0.26 10.65
N ASN A 244 9.86 0.37 11.81
CA ASN A 244 8.70 0.06 12.66
C ASN A 244 7.38 0.43 11.99
N LEU A 245 7.32 1.53 11.23
CA LEU A 245 6.17 1.86 10.39
C LEU A 245 5.88 0.77 9.37
N VAL A 246 6.89 0.31 8.61
CA VAL A 246 6.73 -0.75 7.61
C VAL A 246 6.22 -2.05 8.25
N ARG A 247 6.80 -2.46 9.39
CA ARG A 247 6.33 -3.64 10.14
C ARG A 247 4.87 -3.50 10.56
N TYR A 248 4.47 -2.32 11.02
CA TYR A 248 3.10 -2.05 11.45
C TYR A 248 2.12 -2.04 10.26
N VAL A 249 2.52 -1.48 9.12
CA VAL A 249 1.74 -1.53 7.86
C VAL A 249 1.56 -2.97 7.40
N ASN A 250 2.60 -3.81 7.41
CA ASN A 250 2.47 -5.23 7.08
C ASN A 250 1.51 -5.97 8.03
N LYS A 251 1.50 -5.63 9.32
CA LYS A 251 0.55 -6.21 10.29
C LYS A 251 -0.90 -5.80 10.02
N ILE A 252 -1.13 -4.67 9.35
CA ILE A 252 -2.46 -4.16 9.01
C ILE A 252 -2.92 -4.71 7.66
N TYR A 253 -2.06 -4.66 6.65
CA TYR A 253 -2.39 -4.91 5.25
C TYR A 253 -1.94 -6.29 4.75
N GLY A 254 -1.21 -7.09 5.52
CA GLY A 254 -0.67 -8.37 5.07
C GLY A 254 -1.73 -9.32 4.49
N VAL A 255 -2.86 -9.50 5.19
CA VAL A 255 -3.96 -10.36 4.71
C VAL A 255 -4.66 -9.72 3.52
N HIS A 256 -4.83 -8.40 3.53
CA HIS A 256 -5.40 -7.67 2.40
C HIS A 256 -4.55 -7.84 1.14
N LEU A 257 -3.23 -7.72 1.23
CA LEU A 257 -2.31 -7.91 0.11
C LEU A 257 -2.40 -9.34 -0.43
N LEU A 258 -2.49 -10.34 0.46
CA LEU A 258 -2.67 -11.73 0.06
C LEU A 258 -3.96 -11.92 -0.75
N LEU A 259 -5.10 -11.53 -0.18
CA LEU A 259 -6.41 -11.69 -0.81
C LEU A 259 -6.55 -10.82 -2.08
N SER A 260 -5.99 -9.61 -2.07
CA SER A 260 -6.03 -8.69 -3.22
C SER A 260 -5.21 -9.22 -4.40
N THR A 261 -4.03 -9.80 -4.15
CA THR A 261 -3.21 -10.41 -5.19
C THR A 261 -3.86 -11.68 -5.74
N LEU A 262 -4.42 -12.55 -4.87
CA LEU A 262 -5.18 -13.73 -5.31
C LEU A 262 -6.39 -13.33 -6.15
N ASN A 263 -7.16 -12.34 -5.69
CA ASN A 263 -8.32 -11.86 -6.43
C ASN A 263 -7.94 -11.22 -7.77
N ALA A 264 -6.84 -10.47 -7.83
CA ALA A 264 -6.35 -9.95 -9.10
C ALA A 264 -5.92 -11.07 -10.05
N PHE A 265 -5.28 -12.12 -9.55
CA PHE A 265 -4.90 -13.27 -10.37
C PHE A 265 -6.13 -13.93 -11.00
N THR A 266 -7.13 -14.29 -10.19
CA THR A 266 -8.36 -14.93 -10.69
C THR A 266 -9.12 -14.03 -11.66
N MET A 267 -9.23 -12.73 -11.36
CA MET A 267 -9.94 -11.77 -12.21
C MET A 267 -9.26 -11.63 -13.57
N VAL A 268 -7.93 -11.46 -13.61
CA VAL A 268 -7.21 -11.27 -14.88
C VAL A 268 -7.28 -12.53 -15.74
N VAL A 269 -7.05 -13.71 -15.16
CA VAL A 269 -7.17 -14.98 -15.87
C VAL A 269 -8.58 -15.18 -16.43
N ALA A 270 -9.60 -15.00 -15.59
CA ALA A 270 -10.98 -15.24 -15.96
C ALA A 270 -11.47 -14.29 -17.07
N THR A 271 -11.09 -13.02 -16.99
CA THR A 271 -11.51 -12.01 -17.98
C THR A 271 -10.75 -12.12 -19.29
N LEU A 272 -9.45 -12.43 -19.28
CA LEU A 272 -8.69 -12.68 -20.51
C LEU A 272 -9.21 -13.92 -21.25
N PHE A 273 -9.54 -14.99 -20.52
CA PHE A 273 -10.18 -16.14 -21.14
C PHE A 273 -11.56 -15.82 -21.69
N ARG A 274 -12.40 -15.06 -20.97
CA ARG A 274 -13.70 -14.58 -21.49
C ARG A 274 -13.57 -13.75 -22.77
N ILE A 275 -12.53 -12.93 -22.90
CA ILE A 275 -12.26 -12.17 -24.13
C ILE A 275 -11.93 -13.13 -25.26
N TYR A 276 -11.03 -14.10 -25.04
CA TYR A 276 -10.70 -15.11 -26.03
C TYR A 276 -11.95 -15.86 -26.51
N MET A 277 -12.78 -16.33 -25.58
CA MET A 277 -14.06 -16.98 -25.85
C MET A 277 -14.98 -16.13 -26.73
N GLY A 278 -15.19 -14.85 -26.33
CA GLY A 278 -16.06 -13.94 -27.07
C GLY A 278 -15.59 -13.71 -28.51
N VAL A 279 -14.28 -13.66 -28.73
CA VAL A 279 -13.70 -13.54 -30.07
C VAL A 279 -13.92 -14.81 -30.89
N VAL A 280 -13.67 -16.00 -30.31
CA VAL A 280 -13.79 -17.27 -31.01
C VAL A 280 -15.23 -17.62 -31.35
N GLU A 281 -16.19 -17.34 -30.46
CA GLU A 281 -17.62 -17.59 -30.69
C GLU A 281 -18.31 -16.48 -31.50
N GLY A 282 -17.59 -15.41 -31.89
CA GLY A 282 -18.17 -14.24 -32.57
C GLY A 282 -19.15 -13.43 -31.70
N LYS A 283 -19.17 -13.66 -30.39
CA LYS A 283 -20.04 -12.97 -29.43
C LYS A 283 -19.30 -11.76 -28.85
N ASN A 284 -19.49 -10.61 -29.49
CA ASN A 284 -18.83 -9.36 -29.09
C ASN A 284 -19.42 -8.68 -27.84
N MET A 285 -20.54 -9.20 -27.32
CA MET A 285 -21.15 -8.68 -26.10
C MET A 285 -20.18 -8.80 -24.91
N PHE A 286 -20.09 -7.75 -24.09
CA PHE A 286 -19.25 -7.69 -22.88
C PHE A 286 -17.72 -7.69 -23.07
N ILE A 287 -17.19 -7.76 -24.30
CA ILE A 287 -15.73 -7.69 -24.55
C ILE A 287 -15.13 -6.39 -23.98
N LEU A 288 -15.81 -5.25 -24.16
CA LEU A 288 -15.35 -3.95 -23.64
C LEU A 288 -15.24 -3.96 -22.11
N ILE A 289 -16.25 -4.47 -21.42
CA ILE A 289 -16.28 -4.53 -19.94
C ILE A 289 -15.18 -5.46 -19.44
N ASN A 290 -15.01 -6.64 -20.03
CA ASN A 290 -13.92 -7.55 -19.66
C ASN A 290 -12.55 -6.89 -19.88
N ASN A 291 -12.38 -6.08 -20.94
CA ASN A 291 -11.16 -5.32 -21.19
C ASN A 291 -10.86 -4.32 -20.08
N ILE A 292 -11.87 -3.54 -19.68
CA ILE A 292 -11.73 -2.58 -18.58
C ILE A 292 -11.34 -3.30 -17.29
N ILE A 293 -11.96 -4.45 -17.00
CA ILE A 293 -11.70 -5.20 -15.78
C ILE A 293 -10.26 -5.73 -15.71
N TRP A 294 -9.77 -6.46 -16.72
CA TRP A 294 -8.42 -7.04 -16.64
C TRP A 294 -7.35 -5.95 -16.57
N ILE A 295 -7.52 -4.83 -17.31
CA ILE A 295 -6.62 -3.68 -17.26
C ILE A 295 -6.60 -3.11 -15.85
N THR A 296 -7.78 -2.90 -15.25
CA THR A 296 -7.92 -2.34 -13.90
C THR A 296 -7.17 -3.18 -12.86
N TYR A 297 -7.39 -4.50 -12.85
CA TYR A 297 -6.73 -5.39 -11.89
C TYR A 297 -5.23 -5.52 -12.14
N THR A 298 -4.79 -5.49 -13.40
CA THR A 298 -3.36 -5.52 -13.76
C THR A 298 -2.64 -4.25 -13.34
N VAL A 299 -3.23 -3.08 -13.62
CA VAL A 299 -2.69 -1.78 -13.20
C VAL A 299 -2.60 -1.71 -11.68
N LYS A 300 -3.65 -2.16 -10.97
CA LYS A 300 -3.67 -2.23 -9.51
C LYS A 300 -2.50 -3.03 -8.93
N VAL A 301 -2.30 -4.26 -9.40
CA VAL A 301 -1.18 -5.12 -8.92
C VAL A 301 0.18 -4.52 -9.28
N THR A 302 0.29 -3.94 -10.48
CA THR A 302 1.50 -3.29 -10.96
C THR A 302 1.89 -2.10 -10.07
N LEU A 303 0.93 -1.23 -9.73
CA LEU A 303 1.15 -0.08 -8.84
C LEU A 303 1.65 -0.53 -7.47
N ASN A 304 0.97 -1.50 -6.83
CA ASN A 304 1.40 -2.08 -5.57
C ASN A 304 2.87 -2.56 -5.63
N CYS A 305 3.22 -3.33 -6.67
CA CYS A 305 4.56 -3.89 -6.85
C CYS A 305 5.62 -2.80 -7.08
N VAL A 306 5.33 -1.83 -7.95
CA VAL A 306 6.25 -0.75 -8.31
C VAL A 306 6.51 0.16 -7.12
N ILE A 307 5.45 0.59 -6.41
CA ILE A 307 5.55 1.50 -5.26
C ILE A 307 6.30 0.81 -4.10
N CYS A 308 6.02 -0.46 -3.82
CA CYS A 308 6.78 -1.24 -2.83
C CYS A 308 8.25 -1.41 -3.25
N THR A 309 8.52 -1.61 -4.54
CA THR A 309 9.88 -1.70 -5.08
C THR A 309 10.65 -0.38 -4.92
N PHE A 310 9.99 0.77 -5.09
CA PHE A 310 10.60 2.07 -4.84
C PHE A 310 11.05 2.25 -3.40
N VAL A 311 10.22 1.90 -2.41
CA VAL A 311 10.62 1.95 -0.99
C VAL A 311 11.81 1.04 -0.72
N ARG A 312 11.78 -0.19 -1.25
CA ARG A 312 12.87 -1.16 -1.08
C ARG A 312 14.18 -0.66 -1.71
N GLY A 313 14.09 -0.10 -2.91
CA GLY A 313 15.23 0.49 -3.60
C GLY A 313 15.82 1.66 -2.81
N GLU A 314 14.97 2.54 -2.29
CA GLU A 314 15.39 3.71 -1.51
C GLU A 314 15.99 3.31 -0.15
N SER A 315 15.49 2.24 0.48
CA SER A 315 16.07 1.66 1.71
C SER A 315 17.46 1.08 1.46
N LYS A 316 17.67 0.40 0.33
CA LYS A 316 18.99 -0.09 -0.07
C LYS A 316 19.98 1.04 -0.34
N LYS A 317 19.52 2.13 -0.97
CA LYS A 317 20.34 3.34 -1.16
C LYS A 317 20.82 3.91 0.16
N THR A 318 20.01 3.91 1.21
CA THR A 318 20.43 4.32 2.56
C THR A 318 21.71 3.58 3.00
N GLY A 319 21.76 2.27 2.81
CA GLY A 319 22.94 1.47 3.17
C GLY A 319 24.19 1.82 2.35
N ILE A 320 24.02 2.05 1.05
CA ILE A 320 25.12 2.48 0.16
C ILE A 320 25.65 3.84 0.60
N LEU A 321 24.77 4.79 0.93
CA LEU A 321 25.18 6.13 1.38
C LEU A 321 25.95 6.09 2.70
N ILE A 322 25.52 5.26 3.65
CA ILE A 322 26.24 5.08 4.92
C ILE A 322 27.61 4.45 4.68
N HIS A 323 27.70 3.44 3.82
CA HIS A 323 28.99 2.85 3.47
C HIS A 323 29.92 3.84 2.75
N LYS A 324 29.38 4.74 1.92
CA LYS A 324 30.16 5.82 1.30
C LYS A 324 30.75 6.77 2.35
N ILE A 325 30.00 7.10 3.41
CA ILE A 325 30.51 7.90 4.53
C ILE A 325 31.64 7.18 5.27
N ILE A 326 31.52 5.86 5.47
CA ILE A 326 32.60 5.02 6.05
C ILE A 326 33.87 5.20 5.23
N LEU A 327 33.80 4.90 3.93
CA LEU A 327 34.98 4.94 3.07
C LEU A 327 35.59 6.33 3.02
N ALA A 328 34.79 7.39 2.85
CA ALA A 328 35.31 8.74 2.72
C ALA A 328 36.05 9.26 3.96
N ARG A 329 35.72 8.76 5.16
CA ARG A 329 36.24 9.28 6.43
C ARG A 329 37.18 8.33 7.16
N ILE A 330 36.86 7.04 7.20
CA ILE A 330 37.68 6.03 7.90
C ILE A 330 38.90 5.64 7.06
N SER A 331 38.83 5.69 5.72
CA SER A 331 40.00 5.39 4.88
C SER A 331 41.08 6.48 4.89
N LYS A 332 40.80 7.65 5.49
CA LYS A 332 41.77 8.75 5.64
C LYS A 332 42.56 8.65 6.94
N CYS A 333 42.19 7.77 7.87
CA CYS A 333 43.01 7.47 9.04
C CYS A 333 44.04 6.40 8.66
N PRO A 334 45.33 6.60 8.98
CA PRO A 334 46.27 5.49 8.95
C PRO A 334 45.73 4.42 9.91
N ARG A 335 45.71 3.16 9.46
CA ARG A 335 45.49 2.02 10.36
C ARG A 335 46.58 2.08 11.41
N SER A 336 46.27 2.54 12.61
CA SER A 336 47.07 2.21 13.79
C SER A 336 46.86 0.72 14.03
N CYS A 337 47.70 -0.10 13.37
CA CYS A 337 48.01 -1.42 13.87
C CYS A 337 48.77 -1.20 15.18
N GLU A 338 48.04 -1.04 16.28
CA GLU A 338 48.57 -1.22 17.64
C GLU A 338 47.39 -1.38 18.60
N LEU A 339 46.78 -2.56 18.49
CA LEU A 339 45.91 -3.12 19.50
C LEU A 339 46.81 -3.76 20.56
N TYR A 340 47.14 -3.05 21.65
CA TYR A 340 47.38 -3.61 23.00
C TYR A 340 47.69 -2.47 23.99
N SER A 341 46.64 -1.76 24.42
CA SER A 341 46.56 -1.15 25.76
C SER A 341 45.23 -0.39 25.86
N MET A 342 44.20 -1.11 26.32
CA MET A 342 42.92 -0.50 26.63
C MET A 342 43.05 0.21 27.98
N ASP A 343 43.52 1.46 27.95
CA ASP A 343 43.50 2.34 29.11
C ASP A 343 42.09 2.93 29.27
N ILE A 344 41.39 2.47 30.32
CA ILE A 344 39.97 2.77 30.60
C ILE A 344 39.78 4.24 31.01
N THR A 345 40.87 4.99 31.20
CA THR A 345 40.85 6.37 31.73
C THR A 345 40.93 7.48 30.66
N LYS A 346 41.19 7.17 29.38
CA LYS A 346 41.21 8.19 28.32
C LYS A 346 39.81 8.48 27.74
N PRO A 347 39.42 9.76 27.55
CA PRO A 347 38.18 10.09 26.85
C PRO A 347 38.18 9.42 25.47
N CYS A 348 37.19 8.58 25.18
CA CYS A 348 37.12 7.83 23.92
C CYS A 348 37.30 8.76 22.72
N ASP A 349 38.30 8.49 21.89
CA ASP A 349 38.53 9.26 20.67
C ASP A 349 37.23 9.36 19.85
N PRO A 350 36.88 10.55 19.33
CA PRO A 350 35.66 10.76 18.55
C PRO A 350 35.55 9.83 17.33
N GLU A 351 36.68 9.35 16.82
CA GLU A 351 36.78 8.40 15.70
C GLU A 351 36.35 6.96 16.09
N THR A 352 36.72 6.50 17.29
CA THR A 352 36.30 5.18 17.80
C THR A 352 34.79 5.13 18.03
N ASN A 353 34.21 6.25 18.50
CA ASN A 353 32.77 6.40 18.65
C ASN A 353 32.03 6.44 17.30
N LEU A 354 32.63 7.08 16.28
CA LEU A 354 32.10 7.10 14.92
C LEU A 354 32.05 5.69 14.31
N GLN A 355 33.15 4.94 14.41
CA GLN A 355 33.22 3.57 13.90
C GLN A 355 32.15 2.67 14.56
N ARG A 356 32.00 2.76 15.88
CA ARG A 356 30.99 1.99 16.63
C ARG A 356 29.57 2.33 16.18
N GLU A 357 29.25 3.62 16.07
CA GLU A 357 27.92 4.07 15.66
C GLU A 357 27.58 3.61 14.23
N ILE A 358 28.55 3.67 13.32
CA ILE A 358 28.36 3.20 11.95
C ILE A 358 28.23 1.68 11.86
N ASN A 359 29.05 0.91 12.59
CA ASN A 359 28.94 -0.56 12.63
C ASN A 359 27.55 -0.98 13.12
N ASN A 360 27.05 -0.32 14.17
CA ASN A 360 25.69 -0.54 14.67
C ASN A 360 24.63 -0.22 13.62
N PHE A 361 24.79 0.88 12.88
CA PHE A 361 23.83 1.24 11.84
C PHE A 361 23.90 0.28 10.63
N SER A 362 25.09 -0.15 10.22
CA SER A 362 25.28 -1.14 9.17
C SER A 362 24.60 -2.47 9.51
N SER A 363 24.79 -2.95 10.75
CA SER A 363 24.07 -4.13 11.25
C SER A 363 22.55 -3.95 11.20
N GLN A 364 22.05 -2.78 11.62
CA GLN A 364 20.62 -2.49 11.53
C GLN A 364 20.11 -2.48 10.07
N LEU A 365 20.85 -1.90 9.13
CA LEU A 365 20.49 -1.86 7.72
C LEU A 365 20.43 -3.26 7.12
N HIS A 366 21.35 -4.13 7.52
CA HIS A 366 21.39 -5.53 7.12
C HIS A 366 20.17 -6.31 7.64
N HIS A 367 19.82 -6.16 8.92
CA HIS A 367 18.72 -6.91 9.54
C HIS A 367 17.33 -6.30 9.29
N SER A 368 17.22 -4.99 9.05
CA SER A 368 15.95 -4.27 8.93
C SER A 368 15.69 -3.85 7.48
N THR A 369 15.57 -4.84 6.59
CA THR A 369 15.15 -4.60 5.21
C THR A 369 13.67 -4.22 5.16
N MET A 370 13.36 -3.10 4.51
CA MET A 370 11.98 -2.63 4.35
C MET A 370 11.31 -3.41 3.21
N ASN A 371 10.65 -4.52 3.54
CA ASN A 371 9.89 -5.33 2.60
C ASN A 371 8.41 -5.31 2.98
N PHE A 372 7.55 -5.00 2.01
CA PHE A 372 6.11 -5.22 2.14
C PHE A 372 5.79 -6.66 1.76
N ASN A 373 5.03 -7.37 2.58
CA ASN A 373 4.74 -8.78 2.35
C ASN A 373 3.28 -9.14 2.66
N ALA A 374 2.81 -10.18 1.97
CA ALA A 374 1.50 -10.76 2.15
C ALA A 374 1.57 -11.86 3.22
N CYS A 375 1.41 -11.49 4.51
CA CYS A 375 1.41 -12.44 5.63
C CYS A 375 2.63 -13.38 5.71
N GLY A 376 3.78 -12.96 5.18
CA GLY A 376 4.97 -13.81 5.10
C GLY A 376 4.99 -14.82 3.94
N PHE A 377 3.92 -14.98 3.16
CA PHE A 377 3.90 -15.88 1.99
C PHE A 377 4.82 -15.40 0.87
N PHE A 378 4.70 -14.12 0.49
CA PHE A 378 5.53 -13.52 -0.55
C PHE A 378 5.72 -12.02 -0.34
N ILE A 379 6.79 -11.48 -0.94
CA ILE A 379 7.14 -10.06 -0.93
C ILE A 379 6.45 -9.37 -2.12
N ILE A 380 5.86 -8.20 -1.88
CA ILE A 380 5.28 -7.36 -2.93
C ILE A 380 6.39 -6.56 -3.59
N ASP A 381 6.87 -7.02 -4.76
CA ASP A 381 7.90 -6.35 -5.55
C ASP A 381 7.79 -6.68 -7.06
N ASN A 382 8.65 -6.09 -7.87
CA ASN A 382 8.68 -6.36 -9.31
C ASN A 382 9.10 -7.79 -9.68
N LYS A 383 9.64 -8.60 -8.74
CA LYS A 383 9.85 -10.03 -8.98
C LYS A 383 8.51 -10.77 -8.91
N LEU A 384 7.66 -10.44 -7.94
CA LEU A 384 6.29 -10.94 -7.88
C LEU A 384 5.54 -10.59 -9.17
N LEU A 385 5.62 -9.35 -9.66
CA LEU A 385 4.97 -8.94 -10.90
C LEU A 385 5.40 -9.78 -12.11
N ARG A 386 6.70 -10.06 -12.26
CA ARG A 386 7.21 -10.93 -13.33
C ARG A 386 6.69 -12.36 -13.21
N SER A 387 6.67 -12.90 -11.99
CA SER A 387 6.10 -14.22 -11.72
C SER A 387 4.62 -14.26 -12.04
N PHE A 388 3.87 -13.21 -11.68
CA PHE A 388 2.44 -13.07 -11.91
C PHE A 388 2.10 -13.12 -13.41
N ILE A 389 2.85 -12.37 -14.23
CA ILE A 389 2.71 -12.38 -15.69
C ILE A 389 2.99 -13.80 -16.23
N GLY A 390 4.09 -14.43 -15.82
CA GLY A 390 4.45 -15.78 -16.30
C GLY A 390 3.40 -16.85 -15.97
N VAL A 391 2.86 -16.83 -14.75
CA VAL A 391 1.82 -17.79 -14.33
C VAL A 391 0.51 -17.54 -15.08
N ILE A 392 0.10 -16.29 -15.26
CA ILE A 392 -1.10 -15.96 -16.05
C ILE A 392 -0.96 -16.45 -17.48
N THR A 393 0.15 -16.15 -18.15
CA THR A 393 0.39 -16.61 -19.53
C THR A 393 0.33 -18.13 -19.62
N THR A 394 0.99 -18.84 -18.69
CA THR A 394 1.01 -20.31 -18.67
C THR A 394 -0.40 -20.88 -18.47
N TYR A 395 -1.15 -20.34 -17.50
CA TYR A 395 -2.51 -20.79 -17.23
C TYR A 395 -3.44 -20.51 -18.41
N LEU A 396 -3.33 -19.34 -19.05
CA LEU A 396 -4.13 -19.02 -20.23
C LEU A 396 -3.83 -19.98 -21.39
N ILE A 397 -2.57 -20.31 -21.65
CA ILE A 397 -2.20 -21.29 -22.69
C ILE A 397 -2.88 -22.63 -22.41
N ILE A 398 -2.79 -23.11 -21.16
CA ILE A 398 -3.41 -24.37 -20.74
C ILE A 398 -4.93 -24.31 -20.98
N VAL A 399 -5.62 -23.31 -20.44
CA VAL A 399 -7.08 -23.22 -20.56
C VAL A 399 -7.52 -23.08 -22.02
N VAL A 400 -6.80 -22.32 -22.84
CA VAL A 400 -7.06 -22.20 -24.29
C VAL A 400 -6.89 -23.53 -25.00
N GLN A 401 -5.86 -24.32 -24.68
CA GLN A 401 -5.65 -25.64 -25.30
C GLN A 401 -6.74 -26.64 -24.95
N PHE A 402 -7.29 -26.59 -23.73
CA PHE A 402 -8.40 -27.43 -23.31
C PHE A 402 -9.78 -26.89 -23.71
N TYR A 403 -9.83 -25.70 -24.32
CA TYR A 403 -11.07 -25.13 -24.79
C TYR A 403 -11.40 -25.62 -26.20
N VAL A 404 -12.55 -26.28 -26.33
CA VAL A 404 -13.10 -26.67 -27.62
C VAL A 404 -14.24 -25.72 -27.96
N PRO A 405 -14.11 -24.87 -29.00
CA PRO A 405 -15.18 -23.98 -29.45
C PRO A 405 -16.40 -24.78 -29.91
N GLN A 406 -17.62 -24.30 -29.61
CA GLN A 406 -18.87 -24.94 -30.00
C GLN A 406 -19.77 -24.02 -30.82
#